data_AF-A0A1H7YGK0-F1
#
_entry.id   AF-A0A1H7YGK0-F1
#
_cell.length_a   1.000
_cell.length_b   1.000
_cell.length_c   1.000
_cell.angle_alpha   90.00
_cell.angle_beta   90.00
_cell.angle_gamma   90.00
#
_symmetry.space_group_name_H-M   'P 1'
#
loop_
_entity.id
_entity.type
_entity.pdbx_description
1 polymer ?
#
loop_
_entity_poly.entity_id
_entity_poly.type
_entity_poly.pdbx_seq_one_letter_code
_entity_poly.pdbx_strand_id
1 'polypeptide(L)'
;MKILFMSKRSKWGIVLILLSLILFISLLFPSITSELSLPIFDYIKSTLVLLIVGVALIIPEISYCLLPIESLWKRWEITNNSEDQKRRMLRALLDKLTLIKIDKKFRYAKYAGSTGGTYITTLNGCTCMDFLKRRVPCKHMYKLAIELGAFEPSDDLKIAAQRIADSGDYYEDFY
;
A
#
# COMPACT_ATOMS: atom_id res chain seq x y z
N MET A 1 4.71 1.34 -19.90
CA MET A 1 5.13 1.02 -18.51
C MET A 1 4.06 1.55 -17.55
N LYS A 2 3.24 0.69 -16.93
CA LYS A 2 2.03 1.11 -16.19
C LYS A 2 2.40 1.70 -14.82
N ILE A 3 2.25 3.02 -14.68
CA ILE A 3 2.32 3.84 -13.45
C ILE A 3 1.12 3.52 -12.53
N LEU A 4 0.87 2.24 -12.24
CA LEU A 4 -0.41 1.79 -11.66
C LEU A 4 -0.39 1.56 -10.16
N PHE A 5 0.75 1.67 -9.49
CA PHE A 5 0.79 1.73 -8.03
C PHE A 5 0.84 3.18 -7.54
N MET A 6 -0.11 3.97 -8.05
CA MET A 6 -0.38 5.30 -7.52
C MET A 6 -1.82 5.30 -7.07
N SER A 7 -2.05 5.47 -5.77
CA SER A 7 -3.42 5.57 -5.27
C SER A 7 -4.10 6.77 -5.92
N LYS A 8 -5.43 6.81 -5.85
CA LYS A 8 -6.19 7.98 -6.32
C LYS A 8 -5.65 9.27 -5.71
N ARG A 9 -5.17 9.23 -4.46
CA ARG A 9 -4.58 10.35 -3.73
C ARG A 9 -3.32 10.90 -4.41
N SER A 10 -2.35 10.05 -4.75
CA SER A 10 -1.09 10.52 -5.33
C SER A 10 -1.23 11.01 -6.78
N LYS A 11 -2.22 10.50 -7.53
CA LYS A 11 -2.57 11.03 -8.84
C LYS A 11 -2.98 12.50 -8.78
N TRP A 12 -3.80 12.88 -7.80
CA TRP A 12 -4.14 14.29 -7.56
C TRP A 12 -2.91 15.11 -7.14
N GLY A 13 -2.01 14.50 -6.35
CA GLY A 13 -0.72 15.12 -6.03
C GLY A 13 0.09 15.50 -7.27
N ILE A 14 0.22 14.58 -8.25
CA ILE A 14 0.91 14.86 -9.51
C ILE A 14 0.22 16.01 -10.26
N VAL A 15 -1.11 15.98 -10.36
CA VAL A 15 -1.87 17.03 -11.06
C VAL A 15 -1.59 18.40 -10.44
N LEU A 16 -1.58 18.50 -9.11
CA LEU A 16 -1.28 19.76 -8.41
C LEU A 16 0.15 20.25 -8.65
N ILE A 17 1.12 19.33 -8.69
CA ILE A 17 2.52 19.68 -9.03
C ILE A 17 2.61 20.18 -10.48
N LEU A 18 1.96 19.51 -11.42
CA LEU A 18 1.94 19.96 -12.82
C LEU A 18 1.26 21.32 -12.99
N LEU A 19 0.15 21.57 -12.28
CA LEU A 19 -0.51 22.87 -12.25
C LEU A 19 0.41 23.95 -11.66
N SER A 20 1.11 23.64 -10.57
CA SER A 20 2.10 24.55 -9.98
C SER A 20 3.24 24.88 -10.97
N LEU A 21 3.75 23.88 -11.72
CA LEU A 21 4.78 24.11 -12.74
C LEU A 21 4.26 25.00 -13.90
N ILE A 22 3.03 24.78 -14.36
CA ILE A 22 2.41 25.62 -15.39
C ILE A 22 2.31 27.06 -14.91
N LEU A 23 1.84 27.27 -13.66
CA LEU A 23 1.75 28.62 -13.09
C LEU A 23 3.14 29.26 -12.96
N PHE A 24 4.13 28.50 -12.49
CA PHE A 24 5.50 29.00 -12.40
C PHE A 24 6.07 29.40 -13.77
N ILE A 25 5.82 28.60 -14.83
CA ILE A 25 6.26 28.93 -16.19
C ILE A 25 5.57 30.20 -16.71
N SER A 26 4.31 30.42 -16.40
CA SER A 26 3.59 31.64 -16.82
C SER A 26 4.21 32.92 -16.24
N LEU A 27 4.90 32.85 -15.09
CA LEU A 27 5.67 33.99 -14.54
C LEU A 27 6.91 34.34 -15.38
N LEU A 28 7.41 33.41 -16.20
CA LEU A 28 8.56 33.64 -17.08
C LEU A 28 8.20 34.42 -18.33
N PHE A 29 6.91 34.69 -18.57
CA PHE A 29 6.40 35.40 -19.74
C PHE A 29 5.72 36.71 -19.31
N PRO A 30 6.46 37.84 -19.26
CA PRO A 30 5.97 39.12 -18.75
C PRO A 30 4.71 39.62 -19.45
N SER A 31 4.58 39.37 -20.76
CA SER A 31 3.41 39.73 -21.58
C SER A 31 2.10 39.13 -21.08
N ILE A 32 2.15 37.95 -20.42
CA ILE A 32 0.98 37.30 -19.82
C ILE A 32 0.71 37.89 -18.43
N THR A 33 1.78 38.17 -17.67
CA THR A 33 1.65 38.73 -16.32
C THR A 33 1.20 40.18 -16.29
N SER A 34 1.48 40.95 -17.35
CA SER A 34 1.11 42.37 -17.46
C SER A 34 -0.40 42.59 -17.61
N GLU A 35 -1.14 41.58 -18.03
CA GLU A 35 -2.61 41.62 -18.11
C GLU A 35 -3.30 41.08 -16.84
N LEU A 36 -2.53 40.61 -15.86
CA LEU A 36 -3.06 40.01 -14.66
C LEU A 36 -3.46 41.07 -13.63
N SER A 37 -4.73 41.05 -13.21
CA SER A 37 -5.28 41.98 -12.22
C SER A 37 -4.85 41.70 -10.77
N LEU A 38 -4.24 40.54 -10.50
CA LEU A 38 -3.81 40.10 -9.17
C LEU A 38 -2.33 40.44 -8.91
N PRO A 39 -1.95 40.80 -7.67
CA PRO A 39 -0.56 41.06 -7.34
C PRO A 39 0.29 39.80 -7.46
N ILE A 40 1.51 39.96 -8.00
CA ILE A 40 2.48 38.87 -8.24
C ILE A 40 2.72 38.02 -6.97
N PHE A 41 2.71 38.65 -5.79
CA PHE A 41 2.92 37.94 -4.53
C PHE A 41 1.84 36.90 -4.23
N ASP A 42 0.57 37.20 -4.49
CA ASP A 42 -0.51 36.24 -4.26
C ASP A 42 -0.47 35.09 -5.27
N TYR A 43 -0.04 35.37 -6.50
CA TYR A 43 0.24 34.35 -7.50
C TYR A 43 1.36 33.38 -7.06
N ILE A 44 2.47 33.92 -6.55
CA ILE A 44 3.59 33.11 -6.03
C ILE A 44 3.12 32.25 -4.86
N LYS A 45 2.35 32.81 -3.92
CA LYS A 45 1.77 32.05 -2.80
C LYS A 45 0.91 30.90 -3.29
N SER A 46 -0.01 31.15 -4.22
CA SER A 46 -0.88 30.09 -4.76
C SER A 46 -0.06 28.98 -5.41
N THR A 47 0.97 29.33 -6.18
CA THR A 47 1.87 28.37 -6.83
C THR A 47 2.61 27.51 -5.80
N LEU A 48 3.12 28.12 -4.73
CA LEU A 48 3.82 27.43 -3.63
C LEU A 48 2.87 26.51 -2.86
N VAL A 49 1.65 26.97 -2.54
CA VAL A 49 0.64 26.16 -1.86
C VAL A 49 0.30 24.92 -2.68
N LEU A 50 0.07 25.07 -3.99
CA LEU A 50 -0.21 23.94 -4.88
C LEU A 50 0.96 22.94 -4.92
N LEU A 51 2.21 23.43 -4.95
CA LEU A 51 3.38 22.58 -4.90
C LEU A 51 3.46 21.80 -3.58
N ILE A 52 3.33 22.49 -2.44
CA ILE A 52 3.42 21.88 -1.11
C ILE A 52 2.34 20.82 -0.93
N VAL A 53 1.09 21.15 -1.25
CA VAL A 53 -0.03 20.19 -1.15
C VAL A 53 0.19 19.02 -2.10
N GLY A 54 0.60 19.29 -3.35
CA GLY A 54 0.90 18.26 -4.34
C GLY A 54 1.96 17.27 -3.84
N VAL A 55 3.08 17.78 -3.32
CA VAL A 55 4.16 16.98 -2.74
C VAL A 55 3.67 16.19 -1.51
N ALA A 56 2.95 16.83 -0.59
CA ALA A 56 2.42 16.20 0.62
C ALA A 56 1.46 15.02 0.33
N LEU A 57 0.76 15.04 -0.81
CA LEU A 57 -0.10 13.94 -1.24
C LEU A 57 0.68 12.74 -1.78
N ILE A 58 1.89 12.95 -2.32
CA ILE A 58 2.72 11.91 -2.91
C ILE A 58 3.70 11.30 -1.89
N ILE A 59 4.20 12.10 -0.92
CA ILE A 59 5.19 11.68 0.08
C ILE A 59 4.91 10.29 0.66
N PRO A 60 3.70 9.93 1.13
CA PRO A 60 3.48 8.64 1.78
C PRO A 60 3.77 7.43 0.88
N GLU A 61 3.48 7.52 -0.42
CA GLU A 61 3.74 6.45 -1.38
C GLU A 61 5.21 6.37 -1.77
N ILE A 62 5.86 7.53 -1.91
CA ILE A 62 7.31 7.58 -2.12
C ILE A 62 8.02 6.98 -0.91
N SER A 63 7.67 7.41 0.31
CA SER A 63 8.21 6.85 1.55
C SER A 63 8.00 5.34 1.62
N TYR A 64 6.81 4.83 1.25
CA TYR A 64 6.57 3.38 1.20
C TYR A 64 7.51 2.66 0.22
N CYS A 65 7.79 3.24 -0.94
CA CYS A 65 8.67 2.65 -1.94
C CYS A 65 10.15 2.71 -1.52
N LEU A 66 10.55 3.77 -0.81
CA LEU A 66 11.95 4.03 -0.45
C LEU A 66 12.39 3.38 0.87
N LEU A 67 11.46 3.17 1.81
CA LEU A 67 11.80 2.57 3.10
C LEU A 67 12.30 1.12 2.92
N PRO A 68 13.21 0.62 3.76
CA PRO A 68 13.57 -0.80 3.79
C PRO A 68 12.35 -1.69 4.09
N ILE A 69 12.32 -2.90 3.53
CA ILE A 69 11.17 -3.81 3.66
C ILE A 69 10.91 -4.16 5.14
N GLU A 70 11.98 -4.37 5.91
CA GLU A 70 11.96 -4.70 7.33
C GLU A 70 11.28 -3.58 8.13
N SER A 71 11.62 -2.33 7.81
CA SER A 71 11.04 -1.14 8.47
C SER A 71 9.54 -1.00 8.24
N LEU A 72 9.05 -1.40 7.06
CA LEU A 72 7.61 -1.37 6.75
C LEU A 72 6.85 -2.40 7.58
N TRP A 73 7.44 -3.57 7.79
CA TRP A 73 6.81 -4.66 8.52
C TRP A 73 6.94 -4.54 10.04
N LYS A 74 8.00 -3.88 10.54
CA LYS A 74 8.29 -3.68 11.96
C LYS A 74 7.09 -3.21 12.79
N ARG A 75 6.24 -2.35 12.21
CA ARG A 75 5.03 -1.83 12.87
C ARG A 75 4.04 -2.91 13.32
N TRP A 76 4.10 -4.09 12.72
CA TRP A 76 3.18 -5.18 12.97
C TRP A 76 3.67 -6.18 14.03
N GLU A 77 4.94 -6.11 14.42
CA GLU A 77 5.57 -7.05 15.36
C GLU A 77 4.79 -7.18 16.68
N ILE A 78 4.28 -6.05 17.20
CA ILE A 78 3.51 -6.02 18.45
C ILE A 78 2.23 -6.87 18.40
N THR A 79 1.69 -7.14 17.20
CA THR A 79 0.44 -7.89 17.03
C THR A 79 0.65 -9.40 16.89
N ASN A 80 1.87 -9.83 16.56
CA ASN A 80 2.17 -11.21 16.13
C ASN A 80 1.91 -12.28 17.21
N ASN A 81 1.91 -11.91 18.49
CA ASN A 81 1.80 -12.87 19.58
C ASN A 81 0.35 -13.29 19.93
N SER A 82 -0.67 -12.62 19.38
CA SER A 82 -2.05 -13.01 19.66
C SER A 82 -2.45 -14.27 18.89
N GLU A 83 -3.24 -15.14 19.53
CA GLU A 83 -3.73 -16.37 18.90
C GLU A 83 -4.51 -16.09 17.60
N ASP A 84 -5.27 -15.00 17.57
CA ASP A 84 -5.93 -14.51 16.37
C ASP A 84 -4.95 -14.23 15.23
N GLN A 85 -3.79 -13.63 15.50
CA GLN A 85 -2.78 -13.40 14.45
C GLN A 85 -2.10 -14.70 14.02
N LYS A 86 -1.79 -15.60 14.95
CA LYS A 86 -1.24 -16.93 14.61
C LYS A 86 -2.17 -17.68 13.65
N ARG A 87 -3.49 -17.65 13.87
CA ARG A 87 -4.47 -18.22 12.93
C ARG A 87 -4.45 -17.55 11.55
N ARG A 88 -4.28 -16.22 11.49
CA ARG A 88 -4.16 -15.50 10.21
C ARG A 88 -2.86 -15.84 9.47
N MET A 89 -1.75 -16.01 10.19
CA MET A 89 -0.47 -16.48 9.65
C MET A 89 -0.61 -17.90 9.10
N LEU A 90 -1.22 -18.80 9.88
CA LEU A 90 -1.47 -20.18 9.50
C LEU A 90 -2.30 -20.27 8.21
N ARG A 91 -3.40 -19.51 8.14
CA ARG A 91 -4.20 -19.37 6.90
C ARG A 91 -3.41 -18.80 5.73
N ALA A 92 -2.45 -17.90 5.97
CA ALA A 92 -1.59 -17.39 4.91
C ALA A 92 -0.65 -18.47 4.33
N LEU A 93 -0.25 -19.45 5.15
CA LEU A 93 0.57 -20.58 4.70
C LEU A 93 -0.25 -21.62 3.94
N LEU A 94 -1.50 -21.83 4.35
CA LEU A 94 -2.34 -22.94 3.90
C LEU A 94 -3.32 -22.59 2.79
N ASP A 95 -3.98 -21.44 2.89
CA ASP A 95 -5.04 -21.09 1.96
C ASP A 95 -4.45 -20.97 0.55
N LYS A 96 -5.11 -21.60 -0.43
CA LYS A 96 -4.87 -21.35 -1.85
C LYS A 96 -5.36 -19.95 -2.22
N LEU A 97 -4.63 -18.93 -1.78
CA LEU A 97 -4.82 -17.56 -2.22
C LEU A 97 -4.49 -17.48 -3.70
N THR A 98 -5.52 -17.22 -4.52
CA THR A 98 -5.33 -17.07 -5.96
C THR A 98 -4.63 -15.75 -6.24
N LEU A 99 -3.31 -15.81 -6.41
CA LEU A 99 -2.48 -14.67 -6.76
C LEU A 99 -2.74 -14.27 -8.22
N ILE A 100 -3.29 -13.08 -8.42
CA ILE A 100 -3.50 -12.51 -9.77
C ILE A 100 -2.22 -11.82 -10.25
N LYS A 101 -1.56 -11.07 -9.35
CA LYS A 101 -0.35 -10.32 -9.68
C LYS A 101 0.47 -10.05 -8.42
N ILE A 102 1.78 -10.18 -8.50
CA ILE A 102 2.72 -9.63 -7.52
C ILE A 102 3.68 -8.65 -8.20
N ASP A 103 4.00 -7.56 -7.51
CA ASP A 103 4.97 -6.57 -7.96
C ASP A 103 5.97 -6.35 -6.82
N LYS A 104 7.14 -6.98 -6.92
CA LYS A 104 8.18 -6.93 -5.88
C LYS A 104 8.79 -5.54 -5.75
N LYS A 105 8.83 -4.76 -6.84
CA LYS A 105 9.38 -3.39 -6.85
C LYS A 105 8.48 -2.44 -6.07
N PHE A 106 7.18 -2.48 -6.33
CA PHE A 106 6.20 -1.66 -5.62
C PHE A 106 5.62 -2.35 -4.39
N ARG A 107 6.11 -3.54 -4.04
CA ARG A 107 5.80 -4.31 -2.82
C ARG A 107 4.29 -4.45 -2.60
N TYR A 108 3.57 -4.84 -3.64
CA TYR A 108 2.14 -5.12 -3.54
C TYR A 108 1.76 -6.40 -4.30
N ALA A 109 0.64 -6.97 -3.90
CA ALA A 109 0.01 -8.06 -4.61
C ALA A 109 -1.48 -7.79 -4.82
N LYS A 110 -2.04 -8.47 -5.81
CA LYS A 110 -3.46 -8.53 -6.12
C LYS A 110 -3.90 -9.98 -5.98
N TYR A 111 -4.85 -10.24 -5.10
CA TYR A 111 -5.44 -11.56 -4.88
C TYR A 111 -6.89 -11.59 -5.38
N ALA A 112 -7.35 -12.74 -5.87
CA ALA A 112 -8.78 -12.95 -6.13
C ALA A 112 -9.52 -13.18 -4.80
N GLY A 113 -10.71 -12.59 -4.67
CA GLY A 113 -11.63 -12.87 -3.60
C GLY A 113 -12.54 -14.04 -3.97
N SER A 114 -13.08 -14.71 -2.94
CA SER A 114 -13.99 -15.86 -3.12
C SER A 114 -15.28 -15.51 -3.85
N THR A 115 -15.75 -14.26 -3.74
CA THR A 115 -16.98 -13.76 -4.38
C THR A 115 -16.73 -13.03 -5.70
N GLY A 116 -15.59 -13.28 -6.36
CA GLY A 116 -15.23 -12.66 -7.65
C GLY A 116 -14.63 -11.24 -7.57
N GLY A 117 -14.52 -10.67 -6.36
CA GLY A 117 -13.80 -9.42 -6.11
C GLY A 117 -12.27 -9.58 -6.20
N THR A 118 -11.52 -8.49 -6.04
CA THR A 118 -10.05 -8.56 -5.94
C THR A 118 -9.55 -7.73 -4.77
N TYR A 119 -8.59 -8.26 -4.02
CA TYR A 119 -7.95 -7.57 -2.91
C TYR A 119 -6.59 -7.04 -3.32
N ILE A 120 -6.37 -5.75 -3.09
CA ILE A 120 -5.06 -5.12 -3.21
C ILE A 120 -4.41 -5.19 -1.84
N THR A 121 -3.20 -5.72 -1.80
CA THR A 121 -2.45 -5.96 -0.57
C THR A 121 -1.07 -5.34 -0.68
N THR A 122 -0.67 -4.66 0.37
CA THR A 122 0.64 -4.02 0.56
C THR A 122 1.17 -4.44 1.94
N LEU A 123 2.43 -4.16 2.24
CA LEU A 123 2.97 -4.38 3.58
C LEU A 123 2.31 -3.44 4.63
N ASN A 124 1.69 -2.34 4.21
CA ASN A 124 1.02 -1.38 5.09
C ASN A 124 -0.48 -1.63 5.27
N GLY A 125 -1.09 -2.47 4.45
CA GLY A 125 -2.53 -2.72 4.52
C GLY A 125 -3.10 -3.51 3.35
N CYS A 126 -4.38 -3.86 3.49
CA CYS A 126 -5.11 -4.66 2.50
C CYS A 126 -6.53 -4.12 2.31
N THR A 127 -7.10 -4.23 1.11
CA THR A 127 -8.49 -3.84 0.83
C THR A 127 -9.52 -4.92 1.22
N CYS A 128 -9.11 -5.97 1.92
CA CYS A 128 -10.03 -7.03 2.37
C CYS A 128 -10.76 -6.61 3.64
N MET A 129 -11.95 -7.18 3.87
CA MET A 129 -12.79 -6.80 5.01
C MET A 129 -12.13 -7.07 6.37
N ASP A 130 -11.31 -8.13 6.48
CA ASP A 130 -10.60 -8.47 7.72
C ASP A 130 -9.67 -7.33 8.16
N PHE A 131 -8.85 -6.81 7.24
CA PHE A 131 -7.98 -5.66 7.53
C PHE A 131 -8.77 -4.37 7.76
N LEU A 132 -9.81 -4.11 6.95
CA LEU A 132 -10.61 -2.89 7.08
C LEU A 132 -11.31 -2.79 8.44
N LYS A 133 -11.79 -3.92 8.97
CA LYS A 133 -12.44 -3.98 10.30
C LYS A 133 -11.44 -3.94 11.44
N ARG A 134 -10.36 -4.73 11.37
CA ARG A 134 -9.49 -4.98 12.53
C ARG A 134 -8.24 -4.10 12.58
N ARG A 135 -7.83 -3.52 11.45
CA ARG A 135 -6.64 -2.64 11.32
C ARG A 135 -5.32 -3.28 11.75
N VAL A 136 -5.25 -4.61 11.67
CA VAL A 136 -4.07 -5.45 11.93
C VAL A 136 -3.86 -6.41 10.75
N PRO A 137 -2.66 -6.98 10.56
CA PRO A 137 -2.35 -7.77 9.37
C PRO A 137 -3.37 -8.89 9.14
N CYS A 138 -3.84 -8.99 7.91
CA CYS A 138 -4.69 -10.10 7.48
C CYS A 138 -3.84 -11.20 6.83
N LYS A 139 -4.44 -12.36 6.54
CA LYS A 139 -3.76 -13.46 5.85
C LYS A 139 -3.07 -13.04 4.54
N HIS A 140 -3.69 -12.16 3.76
CA HIS A 140 -3.10 -11.68 2.50
C HIS A 140 -1.80 -10.90 2.74
N MET A 141 -1.75 -10.10 3.80
CA MET A 141 -0.58 -9.31 4.15
C MET A 141 0.55 -10.21 4.62
N TYR A 142 0.27 -11.21 5.45
CA TYR A 142 1.26 -12.22 5.83
C TYR A 142 1.79 -12.98 4.61
N LYS A 143 0.91 -13.42 3.69
CA LYS A 143 1.34 -14.07 2.44
C LYS A 143 2.29 -13.19 1.65
N LEU A 144 1.92 -11.92 1.44
CA LEU A 144 2.77 -10.97 0.72
C LEU A 144 4.11 -10.73 1.45
N ALA A 145 4.09 -10.60 2.77
CA ALA A 145 5.29 -10.38 3.57
C ALA A 145 6.27 -11.56 3.48
N ILE A 146 5.77 -12.79 3.52
CA ILE A 146 6.58 -14.01 3.32
C ILE A 146 7.20 -14.01 1.91
N GLU A 147 6.40 -13.78 0.87
CA GLU A 147 6.86 -13.75 -0.53
C GLU A 147 7.92 -12.66 -0.82
N LEU A 148 7.92 -11.59 0.00
CA LEU A 148 8.88 -10.49 -0.08
C LEU A 148 10.04 -10.60 0.92
N GLY A 149 10.06 -11.63 1.77
CA GLY A 149 11.07 -11.79 2.82
C GLY A 149 10.96 -10.78 3.98
N ALA A 150 9.83 -10.09 4.11
CA ALA A 150 9.56 -9.13 5.18
C ALA A 150 9.16 -9.79 6.50
N PHE A 151 8.70 -11.05 6.43
CA PHE A 151 8.24 -11.84 7.57
C PHE A 151 8.61 -13.29 7.37
N GLU A 152 9.29 -13.86 8.37
CA GLU A 152 9.59 -15.28 8.43
C GLU A 152 8.69 -15.94 9.49
N PRO A 153 7.84 -16.91 9.10
CA PRO A 153 7.03 -17.66 10.06
C PRO A 153 7.92 -18.48 10.99
N SER A 154 7.52 -18.64 12.25
CA SER A 154 8.23 -19.53 13.19
C SER A 154 8.15 -20.98 12.72
N ASP A 155 9.13 -21.79 13.15
CA ASP A 155 9.15 -23.21 12.81
C ASP A 155 7.92 -23.95 13.36
N ASP A 156 7.43 -23.57 14.54
CA ASP A 156 6.17 -24.09 15.09
C ASP A 156 4.97 -23.85 14.17
N LEU A 157 4.88 -22.65 13.56
CA LEU A 157 3.82 -22.32 12.61
C LEU A 157 3.95 -23.11 11.31
N LYS A 158 5.17 -23.32 10.82
CA LYS A 158 5.42 -24.14 9.62
C LYS A 158 5.06 -25.60 9.87
N ILE A 159 5.44 -26.16 11.01
CA ILE A 159 5.10 -27.53 11.42
C ILE A 159 3.58 -27.67 11.56
N ALA A 160 2.91 -26.71 12.21
CA ALA A 160 1.46 -26.72 12.33
C ALA A 160 0.75 -26.66 10.97
N ALA A 161 1.25 -25.83 10.05
CA ALA A 161 0.73 -25.78 8.68
C ALA A 161 0.91 -27.13 7.97
N GLN A 162 2.12 -27.70 8.00
CA GLN A 162 2.39 -28.98 7.33
C GLN A 162 1.50 -30.11 7.85
N ARG A 163 1.35 -30.24 9.17
CA ARG A 163 0.49 -31.26 9.78
C ARG A 163 -0.94 -31.21 9.27
N ILE A 164 -1.47 -30.02 9.06
CA ILE A 164 -2.87 -29.86 8.64
C ILE A 164 -3.02 -29.99 7.12
N ALA A 165 -1.99 -29.63 6.37
CA ALA A 165 -1.92 -29.99 4.95
C ALA A 165 -1.91 -31.53 4.76
N ASP A 166 -1.22 -32.25 5.64
CA ASP A 166 -1.09 -33.72 5.60
C ASP A 166 -2.35 -34.45 6.07
N SER A 167 -3.09 -33.90 7.06
CA SER A 167 -4.33 -34.52 7.55
C SER A 167 -5.48 -34.46 6.54
N GLY A 168 -5.40 -33.55 5.56
CA GLY A 168 -6.47 -33.31 4.60
C GLY A 168 -7.71 -32.66 5.22
N ASP A 169 -7.65 -32.25 6.50
CA ASP A 169 -8.75 -31.56 7.16
C ASP A 169 -8.94 -30.18 6.54
N TYR A 170 -10.13 -29.96 6.01
CA TYR A 170 -10.52 -28.66 5.50
C TYR A 170 -10.74 -27.73 6.69
N TYR A 171 -10.07 -26.57 6.68
CA TYR A 171 -10.05 -25.54 7.73
C TYR A 171 -11.40 -24.80 7.94
N GLU A 172 -12.52 -25.52 8.00
CA GLU A 172 -13.84 -24.91 8.22
C GLU A 172 -14.03 -24.43 9.67
N ASP A 173 -13.35 -25.03 10.65
CA ASP A 173 -13.60 -24.80 12.10
C ASP A 173 -13.02 -23.50 12.70
N PHE A 174 -12.58 -22.55 11.88
CA PHE A 174 -11.90 -21.33 12.37
C PHE A 174 -12.64 -20.02 12.05
N TYR A 175 -13.94 -20.07 11.74
CA TYR A 175 -14.77 -18.89 11.47
C TYR A 175 -15.64 -18.48 12.66
#